data_AF-A0A2D4JL63-F1
#
_entry.id   AF-A0A2D4JL63-F1
#
_cell.length_a   1.000
_cell.length_b   1.000
_cell.length_c   1.000
_cell.angle_alpha   90.00
_cell.angle_beta   90.00
_cell.angle_gamma   90.00
#
_symmetry.space_group_name_H-M   'P 1'
#
loop_
_entity.id
_entity.type
_entity.pdbx_description
1 polymer ?
#
loop_
_entity_poly.entity_id
_entity_poly.type
_entity_poly.pdbx_seq_one_letter_code
_entity_poly.pdbx_strand_id
1 'polypeptide(L)'
;EQWIAERDVIASSPEMGQDLDHATLLREKFRDFARETGTLGQEWVNNVTHRTDQLIDIHPEAATIAEWRDGLNESWADLLELIDTRMQLLTASYDLHKFFYDGSEIQVLIEEKHKELPEELGRDVNTAESFHRMHKNFERDIQL
;
A
#
# COMPACT_ATOMS: atom_id res chain seq x y z
N GLU A 1 23.50 -0.32 15.77
CA GLU A 1 22.37 0.36 16.43
C GLU A 1 21.97 1.67 15.73
N GLN A 2 22.86 2.65 15.53
CA GLN A 2 22.49 3.93 14.88
C GLN A 2 21.75 3.77 13.54
N TRP A 3 22.20 2.85 12.67
CA TRP A 3 21.53 2.58 11.40
C TRP A 3 20.09 2.07 11.57
N ILE A 4 19.82 1.23 12.57
CA ILE A 4 18.46 0.75 12.88
C ILE A 4 17.60 1.95 13.32
N ALA A 5 18.11 2.78 14.24
CA ALA A 5 17.40 3.96 14.71
C ALA A 5 17.07 4.97 13.58
N GLU A 6 17.97 5.14 12.60
CA GLU A 6 17.70 5.96 11.41
C GLU A 6 16.57 5.38 10.55
N ARG A 7 16.50 4.05 10.42
CA ARG A 7 15.42 3.36 9.68
C ARG A 7 14.10 3.37 10.45
N ASP A 8 14.13 3.29 11.78
CA ASP A 8 12.95 3.42 12.65
C ASP A 8 12.24 4.77 12.47
N VAL A 9 12.98 5.86 12.33
CA VAL A 9 12.39 7.19 12.10
C VAL A 9 11.58 7.21 10.79
N ILE A 10 12.03 6.50 9.76
CA ILE A 10 11.33 6.41 8.49
C ILE A 10 10.11 5.49 8.61
N ALA A 11 10.27 4.32 9.27
CA ALA A 11 9.20 3.34 9.47
C ALA A 11 8.07 3.86 10.37
N SER A 12 8.38 4.75 11.31
CA SER A 12 7.42 5.38 12.23
C SER A 12 6.70 6.62 11.68
N SER A 13 6.93 7.00 10.42
CA SER A 13 6.26 8.16 9.81
C SER A 13 4.72 8.02 9.92
N PRO A 14 4.01 9.07 10.38
CA PRO A 14 2.54 9.03 10.52
C PRO A 14 1.80 9.39 9.22
N GLU A 15 2.51 9.73 8.14
CA GLU A 15 1.91 10.25 6.91
C GLU A 15 1.10 9.17 6.16
N MET A 16 -0.18 9.41 5.85
CA MET A 16 -1.04 8.39 5.20
C MET A 16 -1.35 8.68 3.72
N GLY A 17 -0.93 9.83 3.19
CA GLY A 17 -1.31 10.29 1.86
C GLY A 17 -2.59 11.14 1.89
N GLN A 18 -2.56 12.25 1.15
CA GLN A 18 -3.65 13.25 1.13
C GLN A 18 -4.71 12.93 0.07
N ASP A 19 -4.34 12.16 -0.94
CA ASP A 19 -5.16 11.69 -2.06
C ASP A 19 -4.62 10.35 -2.58
N LEU A 20 -5.29 9.79 -3.61
CA LEU A 20 -4.92 8.51 -4.21
C LEU A 20 -3.49 8.52 -4.80
N ASP A 21 -3.09 9.58 -5.48
CA ASP A 21 -1.77 9.69 -6.09
C ASP A 21 -0.67 9.70 -5.01
N HIS A 22 -0.87 10.51 -3.97
CA HIS A 22 0.05 10.60 -2.86
C HIS A 22 0.12 9.29 -2.05
N ALA A 23 -1.02 8.65 -1.78
CA ALA A 23 -1.05 7.35 -1.10
C ALA A 23 -0.34 6.26 -1.93
N THR A 24 -0.51 6.28 -3.26
CA THR A 24 0.22 5.38 -4.17
C THR A 24 1.72 5.59 -4.08
N LEU A 25 2.18 6.84 -4.18
CA LEU A 25 3.58 7.20 -4.10
C LEU A 25 4.21 6.77 -2.77
N LEU A 26 3.55 7.05 -1.64
CA LEU A 26 4.02 6.67 -0.31
C LEU A 26 4.15 5.15 -0.18
N ARG A 27 3.13 4.40 -0.61
CA ARG A 27 3.14 2.93 -0.56
C ARG A 27 4.27 2.35 -1.40
N GLU A 28 4.50 2.84 -2.61
CA GLU A 28 5.56 2.35 -3.49
C GLU A 28 6.96 2.66 -2.93
N LYS A 29 7.20 3.92 -2.53
CA LYS A 29 8.46 4.31 -1.89
C LYS A 29 8.73 3.49 -0.64
N PHE A 30 7.72 3.27 0.19
CA PHE A 30 7.87 2.50 1.42
C PHE A 30 8.12 1.01 1.15
N ARG A 31 7.50 0.43 0.12
CA ARG A 31 7.79 -0.94 -0.33
C ARG A 31 9.24 -1.10 -0.76
N ASP A 32 9.78 -0.14 -1.52
CA ASP A 32 11.18 -0.16 -1.93
C ASP A 32 12.12 -0.02 -0.74
N PHE A 33 11.81 0.90 0.19
CA PHE A 33 12.51 1.07 1.45
C PHE A 33 12.52 -0.21 2.30
N ALA A 34 11.38 -0.88 2.45
CA ALA A 34 11.25 -2.11 3.23
C ALA A 34 12.10 -3.23 2.63
N ARG A 35 12.09 -3.38 1.30
CA ARG A 35 12.91 -4.36 0.59
C ARG A 35 14.40 -4.10 0.75
N GLU A 36 14.84 -2.85 0.56
CA GLU A 36 16.25 -2.46 0.72
C GLU A 36 16.71 -2.70 2.16
N THR A 37 15.93 -2.22 3.13
CA THR A 37 16.22 -2.34 4.56
C THR A 37 16.30 -3.81 4.97
N GLY A 38 15.32 -4.63 4.59
CA GLY A 38 15.33 -6.07 4.87
C GLY A 38 16.54 -6.79 4.27
N THR A 39 16.93 -6.46 3.04
CA THR A 39 18.08 -7.12 2.39
C THR A 39 19.40 -6.75 3.06
N LEU A 40 19.68 -5.44 3.21
CA LEU A 40 20.94 -4.96 3.78
C LEU A 40 21.05 -5.26 5.27
N GLY A 41 19.96 -5.04 6.01
CA GLY A 41 19.90 -5.24 7.45
C GLY A 41 20.09 -6.71 7.82
N GLN A 42 19.43 -7.64 7.11
CA GLN A 42 19.57 -9.06 7.40
C GLN A 42 20.98 -9.58 7.15
N GLU A 43 21.64 -9.17 6.06
CA GLU A 43 23.03 -9.55 5.80
C GLU A 43 23.96 -9.06 6.92
N TRP A 44 23.79 -7.80 7.33
CA TRP A 44 24.60 -7.21 8.38
C TRP A 44 24.37 -7.88 9.75
N VAL A 45 23.12 -8.11 10.15
CA VAL A 45 22.76 -8.81 11.39
C VAL A 45 23.32 -10.24 11.41
N ASN A 46 23.24 -10.96 10.28
CA ASN A 46 23.82 -12.30 10.15
C ASN A 46 25.34 -12.27 10.32
N ASN A 47 26.02 -11.28 9.76
CA ASN A 47 27.48 -11.15 9.87
C ASN A 47 27.92 -10.85 11.30
N VAL A 48 27.23 -9.93 12.00
CA VAL A 48 27.49 -9.63 13.40
C VAL A 48 27.25 -10.87 14.27
N THR A 49 26.12 -11.56 14.08
CA THR A 49 25.80 -12.79 14.81
C THR A 49 26.88 -13.86 14.60
N HIS A 50 27.28 -14.09 13.35
CA HIS A 50 28.31 -15.09 13.03
C HIS A 50 29.67 -14.76 13.68
N ARG A 51 30.08 -13.48 13.68
CA ARG A 51 31.32 -13.05 14.32
C ARG A 51 31.25 -13.20 15.83
N THR A 52 30.13 -12.83 16.44
CA THR A 52 29.91 -13.02 17.88
C THR A 52 30.01 -14.49 18.25
N ASP A 53 29.36 -15.38 17.49
CA ASP A 53 29.38 -16.81 17.77
C ASP A 53 30.79 -17.41 17.73
N GLN A 54 31.67 -16.91 16.86
CA GLN A 54 33.09 -17.33 16.83
C GLN A 54 33.90 -16.88 18.07
N LEU A 55 33.47 -15.82 18.75
CA LEU A 55 34.17 -15.24 19.90
C LEU A 55 33.70 -15.82 21.24
N ILE A 56 32.51 -16.44 21.28
CA ILE A 56 31.88 -16.92 22.53
C ILE A 56 32.77 -17.91 23.29
N ASP A 57 33.47 -18.80 22.59
CA ASP A 57 34.25 -19.86 23.22
C ASP A 57 35.69 -19.46 23.60
N ILE A 58 36.17 -18.31 23.11
CA ILE A 58 37.58 -17.93 23.18
C ILE A 58 37.83 -16.57 23.82
N HIS A 59 36.80 -15.72 23.96
CA HIS A 59 36.96 -14.36 24.42
C HIS A 59 36.56 -14.21 25.90
N PRO A 60 37.39 -13.57 26.75
CA PRO A 60 37.09 -13.39 28.18
C PRO A 60 35.84 -12.53 28.44
N GLU A 61 35.41 -11.71 27.47
CA GLU A 61 34.20 -10.89 27.53
C GLU A 61 33.02 -11.48 26.73
N ALA A 62 33.03 -12.79 26.45
CA ALA A 62 32.00 -13.46 25.65
C ALA A 62 30.55 -13.16 26.11
N ALA A 63 30.32 -13.06 27.42
CA ALA A 63 29.01 -12.74 27.98
C ALA A 63 28.51 -11.34 27.54
N THR A 64 29.36 -10.32 27.63
CA THR A 64 29.02 -8.94 27.21
C THR A 64 28.79 -8.86 25.71
N ILE A 65 29.61 -9.57 24.92
CA ILE A 65 29.46 -9.60 23.45
C ILE A 65 28.13 -10.28 23.07
N ALA A 66 27.74 -11.36 23.76
CA ALA A 66 26.46 -12.02 23.55
C ALA A 66 25.28 -11.09 23.90
N GLU A 67 25.36 -10.35 25.00
CA GLU A 67 24.34 -9.37 25.39
C GLU A 67 24.15 -8.28 24.32
N TRP A 68 25.24 -7.73 23.77
CA TRP A 68 25.15 -6.76 22.67
C TRP A 68 24.57 -7.35 21.38
N ARG A 69 24.90 -8.59 21.04
CA ARG A 69 24.29 -9.29 19.91
C ARG A 69 22.78 -9.46 20.12
N ASP A 70 22.37 -9.85 21.32
CA ASP A 70 20.96 -10.13 21.62
C ASP A 70 20.14 -8.83 21.56
N GLY A 71 20.63 -7.74 22.16
CA GLY A 71 19.98 -6.42 22.05
C GLY A 71 19.91 -5.90 20.61
N LEU A 72 20.93 -6.19 19.79
CA LEU A 72 20.90 -5.86 18.38
C LEU A 72 19.84 -6.64 17.61
N ASN A 73 19.74 -7.95 17.86
CA ASN A 73 18.75 -8.81 17.24
C ASN A 73 17.33 -8.43 17.62
N GLU A 74 17.11 -8.05 18.88
CA GLU A 74 15.83 -7.52 19.37
C GLU A 74 15.47 -6.22 18.64
N SER A 75 16.38 -5.26 18.59
CA SER A 75 16.16 -3.98 17.90
C SER A 75 15.87 -4.17 16.39
N TRP A 76 16.50 -5.18 15.78
CA TRP A 76 16.24 -5.53 14.37
C TRP A 76 14.86 -6.16 14.18
N ALA A 77 14.43 -7.04 15.09
CA ALA A 77 13.11 -7.65 15.05
C ALA A 77 12.01 -6.59 15.21
N ASP A 78 12.17 -5.65 16.15
CA ASP A 78 11.25 -4.54 16.38
C ASP A 78 11.10 -3.66 15.13
N LEU A 79 12.20 -3.33 14.45
CA LEU A 79 12.17 -2.58 13.19
C LEU A 79 11.41 -3.35 12.09
N LEU A 80 11.59 -4.65 11.98
CA LEU A 80 10.86 -5.46 10.99
C LEU A 80 9.35 -5.48 11.25
N GLU A 81 8.93 -5.60 12.51
CA GLU A 81 7.52 -5.52 12.90
C GLU A 81 6.94 -4.13 12.62
N LEU A 82 7.69 -3.06 12.90
CA LEU A 82 7.29 -1.70 12.60
C LEU A 82 7.13 -1.46 11.09
N ILE A 83 8.05 -1.97 10.28
CA ILE A 83 7.97 -1.93 8.82
C ILE A 83 6.72 -2.66 8.33
N ASP A 84 6.42 -3.86 8.84
CA ASP A 84 5.24 -4.61 8.42
C ASP A 84 3.94 -3.86 8.78
N THR A 85 3.84 -3.38 10.02
CA THR A 85 2.73 -2.56 10.48
C THR A 85 2.52 -1.34 9.57
N ARG A 86 3.61 -0.65 9.22
CA ARG A 86 3.55 0.52 8.35
C ARG A 86 3.13 0.18 6.91
N MET A 87 3.58 -0.95 6.35
CA MET A 87 3.13 -1.43 5.05
C MET A 87 1.62 -1.71 5.04
N GLN A 88 1.10 -2.34 6.09
CA GLN A 88 -0.32 -2.61 6.24
C GLN A 88 -1.13 -1.30 6.30
N LEU A 89 -0.68 -0.32 7.08
CA LEU A 89 -1.33 0.99 7.19
C LEU A 89 -1.36 1.74 5.84
N LEU A 90 -0.25 1.77 5.12
CA LEU A 90 -0.18 2.42 3.79
C LEU A 90 -1.05 1.69 2.76
N THR A 91 -1.17 0.37 2.86
CA THR A 91 -2.08 -0.42 2.00
C THR A 91 -3.53 -0.08 2.28
N ALA A 92 -3.92 -0.05 3.56
CA ALA A 92 -5.28 0.32 3.96
C ALA A 92 -5.64 1.77 3.53
N SER A 93 -4.69 2.71 3.66
CA SER A 93 -4.89 4.09 3.19
C SER A 93 -5.09 4.16 1.69
N TYR A 94 -4.26 3.46 0.91
CA TYR A 94 -4.41 3.38 -0.55
C TYR A 94 -5.77 2.80 -0.93
N ASP A 95 -6.19 1.69 -0.30
CA ASP A 95 -7.45 1.03 -0.62
C ASP A 95 -8.66 1.94 -0.33
N LEU A 96 -8.60 2.71 0.76
CA LEU A 96 -9.63 3.70 1.12
C LEU A 96 -9.73 4.82 0.07
N HIS A 97 -8.58 5.43 -0.29
CA HIS A 97 -8.54 6.47 -1.31
C HIS A 97 -9.03 5.97 -2.66
N LYS A 98 -8.63 4.75 -3.03
CA LYS A 98 -9.05 4.10 -4.26
C LYS A 98 -10.56 3.86 -4.27
N PHE A 99 -11.13 3.39 -3.16
CA PHE A 99 -12.57 3.17 -3.06
C PHE A 99 -13.37 4.46 -3.33
N PHE A 100 -12.97 5.58 -2.72
CA PHE A 100 -13.65 6.87 -2.96
C PHE A 100 -13.45 7.39 -4.39
N TYR A 101 -12.25 7.22 -4.95
CA TYR A 101 -11.97 7.57 -6.33
C TYR A 101 -12.84 6.77 -7.30
N ASP A 102 -12.78 5.43 -7.22
CA ASP A 102 -13.56 4.52 -8.07
C ASP A 102 -15.07 4.78 -7.91
N GLY A 103 -15.53 5.01 -6.68
CA GLY A 103 -16.94 5.35 -6.41
C GLY A 103 -17.38 6.67 -7.05
N SER A 104 -16.51 7.68 -7.05
CA SER A 104 -16.79 8.97 -7.69
C SER A 104 -16.85 8.85 -9.21
N GLU A 105 -15.92 8.09 -9.81
CA GLU A 105 -15.94 7.79 -11.25
C GLU A 105 -17.21 7.04 -11.65
N ILE A 106 -17.62 6.04 -10.87
CA ILE A 106 -18.88 5.31 -11.10
C ILE A 106 -20.09 6.24 -10.99
N GLN A 107 -20.11 7.16 -10.02
CA GLN A 107 -21.20 8.12 -9.90
C GLN A 107 -21.29 9.02 -11.14
N VAL A 108 -20.17 9.54 -11.63
CA VAL A 108 -20.12 10.34 -12.87
C VAL A 108 -20.67 9.53 -14.05
N LEU A 109 -20.24 8.28 -14.21
CA LEU A 109 -20.74 7.40 -15.28
C LEU A 109 -22.25 7.17 -15.19
N ILE A 110 -22.80 6.98 -13.99
CA ILE A 110 -24.25 6.84 -13.78
C ILE A 110 -24.98 8.13 -14.19
N GLU A 111 -24.47 9.30 -13.79
CA GLU A 111 -25.06 10.59 -14.13
C GLU A 111 -25.00 10.89 -15.64
N GLU A 112 -23.90 10.53 -16.31
CA GLU A 112 -23.75 10.63 -17.75
C GLU A 112 -24.74 9.71 -18.46
N LYS A 113 -24.84 8.45 -18.04
CA LYS A 113 -25.78 7.48 -18.61
C LYS A 113 -27.24 7.90 -18.41
N HIS A 114 -27.59 8.48 -17.26
CA HIS A 114 -28.94 8.99 -17.03
C HIS A 114 -29.31 10.14 -17.99
N LYS A 115 -28.34 10.93 -18.46
CA LYS A 115 -28.58 12.03 -19.41
C LYS A 115 -28.75 11.57 -20.86
N GLU A 116 -28.32 10.36 -21.20
CA GLU A 116 -28.44 9.83 -22.57
C GLU A 116 -29.88 9.44 -22.94
N LEU A 117 -30.76 9.21 -21.95
CA LEU A 117 -32.13 8.77 -22.18
C LEU A 117 -33.11 9.94 -22.33
N PRO A 118 -33.86 10.04 -23.45
CA PRO A 118 -34.92 11.04 -23.61
C PRO A 118 -36.10 10.78 -22.65
N GLU A 119 -36.66 11.84 -22.08
CA GLU A 119 -37.90 11.75 -21.29
C GLU A 119 -39.18 11.73 -22.17
N GLU A 120 -39.05 12.03 -23.47
CA GLU A 120 -40.18 12.08 -24.40
C GLU A 120 -40.56 10.68 -24.92
N LEU A 121 -41.87 10.39 -25.00
CA LEU A 121 -42.39 9.10 -25.46
C LEU A 121 -42.56 8.99 -27.00
N GLY A 122 -42.27 10.06 -27.74
CA GLY A 122 -42.51 10.16 -29.18
C GLY A 122 -43.94 10.62 -29.51
N ARG A 123 -44.12 11.24 -30.68
CA ARG A 123 -45.41 11.81 -31.12
C ARG A 123 -46.10 10.97 -32.20
N ASP A 124 -45.39 10.00 -32.75
CA ASP A 124 -45.85 9.10 -33.81
C ASP A 124 -45.11 7.75 -33.74
N VAL A 125 -45.53 6.79 -34.57
CA VAL A 125 -44.96 5.44 -34.60
C VAL A 125 -43.47 5.46 -34.95
N ASN A 126 -43.04 6.33 -35.86
CA ASN A 126 -41.64 6.40 -36.29
C ASN A 126 -40.72 6.87 -35.17
N THR A 127 -41.14 7.91 -34.43
CA THR A 127 -40.43 8.43 -33.26
C THR A 127 -40.41 7.43 -32.11
N ALA A 128 -41.53 6.74 -31.85
CA ALA A 128 -41.60 5.67 -30.86
C ALA A 128 -40.66 4.48 -31.18
N GLU A 129 -40.62 4.02 -32.44
CA GLU A 129 -39.70 2.95 -32.87
C GLU A 129 -38.22 3.36 -32.77
N SER A 130 -37.92 4.63 -33.05
CA SER A 130 -36.57 5.19 -32.90
C SER A 130 -36.12 5.17 -31.44
N PHE A 131 -36.97 5.66 -30.52
CA PHE A 131 -36.69 5.62 -29.08
C PHE A 131 -36.58 4.18 -28.56
N HIS A 132 -37.40 3.25 -29.04
CA HIS A 132 -37.27 1.84 -28.69
C HIS A 132 -35.91 1.24 -29.08
N ARG A 133 -35.39 1.56 -30.28
CA ARG A 133 -34.04 1.14 -30.68
C ARG A 133 -32.96 1.78 -29.81
N MET A 134 -33.10 3.06 -29.47
CA MET A 134 -32.19 3.77 -28.58
C MET A 134 -32.14 3.12 -27.19
N HIS A 135 -33.30 2.86 -26.57
CA HIS A 135 -33.40 2.18 -25.28
C HIS A 135 -32.76 0.80 -25.31
N LYS A 136 -33.03 -0.01 -26.34
CA LYS A 136 -32.40 -1.34 -26.49
C LYS A 136 -30.88 -1.27 -26.62
N ASN A 137 -30.36 -0.25 -27.31
CA ASN A 137 -28.91 -0.06 -27.42
C ASN A 137 -28.34 0.34 -26.06
N PHE A 138 -28.96 1.30 -25.38
CA PHE A 138 -28.57 1.74 -24.04
C PHE A 138 -28.57 0.59 -23.01
N GLU A 139 -29.62 -0.25 -22.99
CA GLU A 139 -29.71 -1.42 -22.10
C GLU A 139 -28.59 -2.43 -22.33
N ARG A 140 -28.14 -2.62 -23.57
CA ARG A 140 -27.00 -3.47 -23.88
C ARG A 140 -25.69 -2.82 -23.43
N ASP A 141 -25.56 -1.51 -23.59
CA ASP A 141 -24.32 -0.78 -23.27
C ASP A 141 -24.06 -0.71 -21.76
N ILE A 142 -25.09 -0.81 -20.91
CA ILE A 142 -24.96 -0.86 -19.44
C ILE A 142 -24.72 -2.27 -18.87
N GLN A 143 -24.87 -3.34 -19.67
CA GLN A 143 -24.72 -4.73 -19.24
C GLN A 143 -23.31 -5.32 -19.47
N LEU A 144 -22.47 -4.63 -20.24
CA LEU A 144 -21.09 -5.02 -20.57
C LEU A 144 -20.09 -4.28 -19.68
#